data_AF-A0A0G0F2J1-F1
#
_entry.id   AF-A0A0G0F2J1-F1
#
_cell.length_a   1.000
_cell.length_b   1.000
_cell.length_c   1.000
_cell.angle_alpha   90.00
_cell.angle_beta   90.00
_cell.angle_gamma   90.00
#
_symmetry.space_group_name_H-M   'P 1'
#
loop_
_entity.id
_entity.type
_entity.pdbx_description
1 polymer ?
#
loop_
_entity_poly.entity_id
_entity_poly.type
_entity_poly.pdbx_seq_one_letter_code
_entity_poly.pdbx_strand_id
1 'polypeptide(L)' 'MTTKKNQRLTIFIEPSLAKQAKAQAIVEEMSLTSLIEKALVEYLPKETIIKKVEISKNRKAVKKI' A
#
# COMPACT_ATOMS: atom_id res chain seq x y z
N MET A 1 23.50 -3.39 -0.15
CA MET A 1 22.03 -3.52 0.01
C MET A 1 21.70 -3.52 1.49
N THR A 2 20.97 -2.53 1.99
CA THR A 2 20.59 -2.46 3.40
C THR A 2 19.56 -3.55 3.73
N THR A 3 19.83 -4.33 4.77
CA THR A 3 19.11 -5.56 5.18
C THR A 3 17.87 -5.31 6.05
N LYS A 4 17.42 -4.06 6.21
CA LYS A 4 16.20 -3.73 6.97
C LYS A 4 14.99 -3.78 6.03
N LYS A 5 14.14 -4.80 6.23
CA LYS A 5 12.97 -5.12 5.38
C LYS A 5 11.80 -4.12 5.55
N ASN A 6 11.78 -3.36 6.63
CA ASN A 6 10.65 -2.47 6.97
C ASN A 6 10.91 -1.06 6.43
N GLN A 7 9.96 -0.56 5.64
CA GLN A 7 9.94 0.82 5.14
C GLN A 7 8.96 1.65 5.97
N ARG A 8 9.38 2.86 6.39
CA ARG A 8 8.48 3.81 7.06
C ARG A 8 7.65 4.53 6.01
N LEU A 9 6.34 4.55 6.18
CA LEU A 9 5.38 5.26 5.32
C LEU A 9 4.63 6.28 6.15
N THR A 10 4.36 7.44 5.57
CA THR A 10 3.48 8.46 6.16
C THR A 10 2.12 8.37 5.50
N ILE A 11 1.07 8.26 6.29
CA ILE A 11 -0.32 8.18 5.81
C ILE A 11 -1.03 9.46 6.25
N PHE A 12 -1.71 10.11 5.30
CA PHE A 12 -2.54 11.27 5.58
C PHE A 12 -4.00 10.81 5.69
N ILE A 13 -4.62 11.05 6.84
CA ILE A 13 -6.01 10.68 7.13
C ILE A 13 -6.73 11.84 7.81
N GLU A 14 -8.05 11.79 7.82
CA GLU A 14 -8.86 12.78 8.54
C GLU A 14 -8.53 12.76 10.05
N PRO A 15 -8.39 13.92 10.71
CA PRO A 15 -8.05 13.98 12.14
C PRO A 15 -9.06 13.29 13.06
N SER A 16 -10.34 13.27 12.69
CA SER A 16 -11.39 12.57 13.44
C SER A 16 -11.14 11.06 13.44
N LEU A 17 -10.79 10.48 12.29
CA LEU A 17 -10.44 9.08 12.12
C LEU A 17 -9.15 8.73 12.87
N ALA A 18 -8.15 9.59 12.84
CA ALA A 18 -6.92 9.40 13.61
C ALA A 18 -7.17 9.33 15.13
N LYS A 19 -8.11 10.12 15.66
CA LYS A 19 -8.48 10.06 17.09
C LYS A 19 -9.18 8.75 17.43
N GLN A 20 -10.12 8.32 16.60
CA GLN A 20 -10.84 7.05 16.79
C GLN A 20 -9.89 5.85 16.70
N ALA A 21 -9.01 5.81 15.70
CA ALA A 21 -8.02 4.74 15.56
C ALA A 21 -7.07 4.64 16.77
N LYS A 22 -6.67 5.78 17.34
CA LYS A 22 -5.88 5.80 18.59
C LYS A 22 -6.66 5.22 19.77
N ALA A 23 -7.92 5.60 19.93
CA ALA A 23 -8.77 5.06 20.99
C ALA A 23 -8.95 3.54 20.84
N GLN A 24 -9.20 3.08 19.61
CA GLN A 24 -9.33 1.65 19.31
C GLN A 24 -8.05 0.88 19.64
N ALA A 25 -6.88 1.41 19.26
CA ALA A 25 -5.59 0.78 19.55
C ALA A 25 -5.36 0.62 21.06
N ILE A 26 -5.79 1.60 21.87
CA ILE A 26 -5.71 1.51 23.35
C ILE A 26 -6.65 0.42 23.88
N VAL A 27 -7.89 0.36 23.40
CA VAL A 27 -8.88 -0.64 23.83
C VAL A 27 -8.43 -2.06 23.49
N GLU A 28 -7.80 -2.25 22.33
CA GLU A 28 -7.26 -3.54 21.89
C GLU A 28 -5.84 -3.83 22.42
N GLU A 29 -5.31 -3.00 23.32
CA GLU A 29 -3.97 -3.12 23.91
C GLU A 29 -2.84 -3.31 22.87
N MET A 30 -2.97 -2.65 21.70
CA MET A 30 -2.01 -2.75 20.60
C MET A 30 -1.51 -1.38 20.13
N SER A 31 -0.44 -1.39 19.34
CA SER A 31 0.07 -0.15 18.76
C SER A 31 -0.82 0.35 17.62
N LEU A 32 -0.89 1.67 17.45
CA LEU A 32 -1.60 2.27 16.30
C LEU A 32 -1.03 1.76 14.97
N THR A 33 0.27 1.51 14.89
CA THR A 33 0.91 0.93 13.70
C THR A 33 0.37 -0.47 13.41
N SER A 34 0.28 -1.33 14.43
CA SER A 34 -0.23 -2.70 14.28
C SER A 34 -1.71 -2.72 13.87
N LEU A 35 -2.51 -1.81 14.43
CA LEU A 35 -3.92 -1.64 14.04
C LEU A 35 -4.03 -1.27 12.55
N ILE A 36 -3.23 -0.31 12.09
CA ILE A 36 -3.23 0.13 10.68
C ILE A 36 -2.73 -0.99 9.77
N GLU A 37 -1.66 -1.70 10.14
CA GLU A 37 -1.16 -2.83 9.36
C GLU A 37 -2.24 -3.91 9.18
N LYS A 38 -2.96 -4.26 10.25
CA LYS A 38 -4.08 -5.21 10.20
C LYS A 38 -5.18 -4.73 9.25
N ALA A 39 -5.60 -3.48 9.37
CA ALA A 39 -6.62 -2.89 8.50
C ALA A 39 -6.18 -2.86 7.02
N LEU A 40 -4.92 -2.55 6.75
CA LEU A 40 -4.39 -2.56 5.38
C LEU A 40 -4.35 -3.97 4.79
N VAL A 41 -3.94 -4.97 5.57
CA VAL A 41 -3.93 -6.37 5.13
C VAL A 41 -5.35 -6.87 4.88
N GLU A 42 -6.30 -6.53 5.75
CA GLU A 42 -7.71 -6.88 5.57
C GLU A 42 -8.33 -6.22 4.34
N TYR A 43 -7.89 -5.01 3.99
CA TYR A 43 -8.32 -4.33 2.78
C TYR A 43 -7.74 -4.96 1.49
N LEU A 44 -6.66 -5.75 1.58
CA LEU A 44 -6.10 -6.40 0.39
C LEU A 44 -7.04 -7.50 -0.13
N PRO A 45 -7.18 -7.63 -1.47
CA PRO A 45 -7.95 -8.71 -2.05
C PRO A 45 -7.31 -10.06 -1.73
N LYS A 46 -8.14 -11.09 -1.49
CA LYS A 46 -7.69 -12.47 -1.22
C LYS A 46 -6.75 -13.01 -2.30
N GLU A 47 -7.00 -12.63 -3.55
CA GLU A 47 -6.15 -12.95 -4.68
C GLU A 47 -5.73 -11.66 -5.39
N THR A 48 -4.42 -11.42 -5.46
CA THR A 48 -3.87 -10.30 -6.23
C THR A 48 -3.67 -10.74 -7.68
N ILE A 49 -4.62 -10.42 -8.56
CA ILE A 49 -4.48 -10.68 -10.00
C ILE A 49 -3.53 -9.62 -10.60
N ILE A 50 -2.24 -9.94 -10.69
CA ILE A 50 -1.25 -9.11 -11.39
C ILE A 50 -1.45 -9.31 -12.90
N LYS A 51 -2.24 -8.44 -13.52
CA LYS A 51 -2.38 -8.45 -14.99
C LYS A 51 -1.10 -7.89 -15.60
N LYS A 52 -0.37 -8.73 -16.34
CA LYS A 52 0.76 -8.27 -17.16
C LYS A 52 0.23 -7.26 -18.17
N VAL A 53 0.67 -6.01 -18.07
CA VAL A 53 0.38 -5.02 -19.11
C VAL A 53 1.17 -5.46 -20.35
N GLU A 54 0.45 -5.81 -21.42
CA GLU A 54 1.07 -6.03 -22.72
C GLU A 54 1.56 -4.69 -23.24
N ILE A 55 2.85 -4.40 -23.04
CA ILE A 55 3.51 -3.25 -23.63
C ILE A 55 3.73 -3.59 -25.11
N SER A 56 2.74 -3.26 -25.96
CA SER A 56 2.91 -3.35 -27.41
C SER A 56 3.94 -2.29 -27.84
N LYS A 57 5.17 -2.71 -28.11
CA LYS A 57 6.19 -1.86 -28.73
C LYS A 57 5.81 -1.63 -30.19
N ASN A 58 4.88 -0.71 -30.47
CA ASN A 58 4.66 -0.27 -31.84
C ASN A 58 5.72 0.78 -32.22
N ARG A 59 6.97 0.34 -32.39
CA ARG A 59 8.00 1.15 -33.06
C ARG A 59 7.75 1.03 -34.56
N LYS A 60 6.95 1.93 -35.12
CA LYS A 60 6.92 2.13 -36.58
C LYS A 60 8.34 2.45 -37.02
N ALA A 61 8.99 1.53 -37.73
CA ALA A 61 10.24 1.80 -38.41
C ALA A 61 9.94 2.86 -39.48
N VAL A 62 10.34 4.10 -39.22
CA VAL A 62 10.33 5.15 -40.25
C VAL A 62 11.45 4.84 -41.22
N LYS A 63 11.12 4.17 -42.33
CA LYS A 63 11.97 4.10 -43.52
C LYS A 63 11.71 5.39 -44.32
N LYS A 64 12.67 6.31 -44.33
CA LYS A 64 12.75 7.44 -45.29
C LYS A 64 14.21 7.49 -45.74
N ILE A 65 14.49 6.89 -46.90
CA ILE A 65 14.83 7.54 -48.20
C ILE A 65 16.09 8.37 -48.03
#